data_AF-A0A2D5IHF2-F1
#
_entry.id   AF-A0A2D5IHF2-F1
#
_cell.length_a   1.000
_cell.length_b   1.000
_cell.length_c   1.000
_cell.angle_alpha   90.00
_cell.angle_beta   90.00
_cell.angle_gamma   90.00
#
_symmetry.space_group_name_H-M   'P 1'
#
loop_
_entity.id
_entity.type
_entity.pdbx_description
1 polymer ?
#
loop_
_entity_poly.entity_id
_entity_poly.type
_entity_poly.pdbx_seq_one_letter_code
_entity_poly.pdbx_strand_id
1 'polypeptide(L)'
;MGYIAPEKVSRVASIGGGPIGGGWAAHFLARGYDVNLYLHDASEEPAFQSILKTAWKSLSALGLHPAASLDRVRIVTNLKDALDGAEFIQESAPENLGLKQKLYQELGTLVSEDIVIGSSTSGLTMTEIQAKCPTPQRCVIG
;
A
#
# COMPACT_ATOMS: atom_id res chain seq x y z
N MET A 1 -20.70 12.34 -3.42
CA MET A 1 -19.43 12.08 -2.70
C MET A 1 -18.37 11.77 -3.74
N GLY A 2 -17.20 12.39 -3.64
CA GLY A 2 -16.08 12.20 -4.56
C GLY A 2 -14.89 11.61 -3.81
N TYR A 3 -13.95 11.00 -4.55
CA TYR A 3 -12.72 10.46 -3.98
C TYR A 3 -11.80 11.56 -3.47
N ILE A 4 -10.91 11.22 -2.53
CA ILE A 4 -9.84 12.11 -2.10
C ILE A 4 -8.99 12.47 -3.33
N ALA A 5 -8.82 13.77 -3.57
CA ALA A 5 -8.03 14.23 -4.70
C ALA A 5 -6.55 13.83 -4.49
N PRO A 6 -5.83 13.35 -5.52
CA PRO A 6 -4.46 12.85 -5.36
C PRO A 6 -3.50 13.84 -4.69
N GLU A 7 -3.68 15.13 -4.92
CA GLU A 7 -2.88 16.22 -4.33
C GLU A 7 -3.17 16.47 -2.84
N LYS A 8 -4.25 15.90 -2.30
CA LYS A 8 -4.61 15.97 -0.88
C LYS A 8 -4.16 14.74 -0.09
N VAL A 9 -3.79 13.66 -0.77
CA VAL A 9 -3.25 12.46 -0.11
C VAL A 9 -1.91 12.79 0.51
N SER A 10 -1.76 12.42 1.77
CA SER A 10 -0.54 12.59 2.56
C SER A 10 -0.10 11.30 3.24
N ARG A 11 -1.04 10.39 3.54
CA ARG A 11 -0.78 9.08 4.15
C ARG A 11 -1.29 7.92 3.29
N VAL A 12 -0.40 6.96 3.07
CA VAL A 12 -0.67 5.75 2.29
C VAL A 12 -0.57 4.51 3.18
N ALA A 13 -1.55 3.61 3.07
CA ALA A 13 -1.39 2.23 3.56
C ALA A 13 -0.74 1.37 2.46
N SER A 14 0.40 0.77 2.76
CA SER A 14 1.09 -0.16 1.87
C SER A 14 0.98 -1.57 2.42
N ILE A 15 0.29 -2.46 1.70
CA ILE A 15 -0.06 -3.80 2.19
C ILE A 15 0.87 -4.85 1.57
N GLY A 16 1.78 -5.38 2.38
CA GLY A 16 2.79 -6.38 1.99
C GLY A 16 4.20 -5.80 1.87
N GLY A 17 5.18 -6.44 2.51
CA GLY A 17 6.58 -5.98 2.54
C GLY A 17 7.53 -6.70 1.57
N GLY A 18 7.01 -7.50 0.65
CA GLY A 18 7.81 -8.17 -0.38
C GLY A 18 8.43 -7.19 -1.39
N PRO A 19 9.18 -7.67 -2.40
CA PRO A 19 9.90 -6.79 -3.34
C PRO A 19 9.05 -5.68 -3.98
N ILE A 20 7.82 -6.01 -4.41
CA ILE A 20 6.89 -5.04 -5.01
C ILE A 20 6.37 -4.04 -3.97
N GLY A 21 5.88 -4.51 -2.83
CA GLY A 21 5.36 -3.64 -1.78
C GLY A 21 6.44 -2.76 -1.14
N GLY A 22 7.64 -3.30 -0.95
CA GLY A 22 8.82 -2.54 -0.53
C GLY A 22 9.23 -1.46 -1.53
N GLY A 23 9.11 -1.73 -2.83
CA GLY A 23 9.30 -0.74 -3.89
C GLY A 23 8.27 0.40 -3.82
N TRP A 24 6.99 0.07 -3.65
CA TRP A 24 5.92 1.07 -3.47
C TRP A 24 6.12 1.91 -2.21
N ALA A 25 6.38 1.27 -1.07
CA ALA A 25 6.66 1.97 0.18
C ALA A 25 7.84 2.94 0.02
N ALA A 26 8.95 2.48 -0.59
CA ALA A 26 10.09 3.33 -0.88
C ALA A 26 9.72 4.51 -1.81
N HIS A 27 8.91 4.25 -2.84
CA HIS A 27 8.45 5.28 -3.77
C HIS A 27 7.62 6.36 -3.05
N PHE A 28 6.63 5.97 -2.25
CA PHE A 28 5.82 6.92 -1.48
C PHE A 28 6.68 7.73 -0.50
N LEU A 29 7.60 7.11 0.23
CA LEU A 29 8.52 7.83 1.12
C LEU A 29 9.40 8.82 0.34
N ALA A 30 9.92 8.42 -0.83
CA ALA A 30 10.74 9.28 -1.69
C ALA A 30 9.96 10.47 -2.28
N ARG A 31 8.63 10.35 -2.35
CA ARG A 31 7.71 11.42 -2.76
C ARG A 31 7.20 12.26 -1.58
N GLY A 32 7.61 11.94 -0.35
CA GLY A 32 7.21 12.69 0.84
C GLY A 32 5.79 12.37 1.32
N TYR A 33 5.36 11.12 1.22
CA TYR A 33 4.17 10.60 1.91
C TYR A 33 4.54 9.95 3.26
N ASP A 34 3.60 9.94 4.21
CA ASP A 34 3.64 9.01 5.34
C ASP A 34 3.18 7.63 4.88
N VAL A 35 3.87 6.58 5.31
CA VAL A 35 3.55 5.20 4.92
C VAL A 35 3.27 4.36 6.15
N ASN A 36 2.06 3.83 6.24
CA ASN A 36 1.74 2.74 7.14
C ASN A 36 1.94 1.42 6.37
N LEU A 37 3.03 0.70 6.66
CA LEU A 37 3.34 -0.58 6.03
C LEU A 37 2.78 -1.73 6.86
N TYR A 38 1.92 -2.55 6.24
CA TYR A 38 1.49 -3.82 6.80
C TYR A 38 2.41 -4.97 6.37
N LEU A 39 2.91 -5.71 7.35
CA LEU A 39 3.53 -7.03 7.19
C LEU A 39 2.59 -8.11 7.71
N HIS A 40 2.57 -9.28 7.08
CA HIS A 40 1.73 -10.36 7.59
C HIS A 40 2.31 -10.94 8.90
N ASP A 41 3.63 -11.04 8.97
CA ASP A 41 4.38 -11.48 10.15
C ASP A 41 5.55 -10.52 10.45
N ALA A 42 5.84 -10.30 11.74
CA ALA A 42 6.92 -9.41 12.17
C ALA A 42 8.31 -9.89 11.72
N SER A 43 8.48 -11.19 11.49
CA SER A 43 9.72 -11.77 10.98
C SER A 43 10.07 -11.32 9.56
N GLU A 44 9.13 -10.72 8.81
CA GLU A 44 9.37 -10.14 7.49
C GLU A 44 10.12 -8.81 7.55
N GLU A 45 10.12 -8.12 8.70
CA GLU A 45 10.65 -6.77 8.84
C GLU A 45 12.12 -6.63 8.39
N PRO A 46 13.06 -7.52 8.78
CA PRO A 46 14.44 -7.42 8.32
C PRO A 46 14.59 -7.47 6.80
N ALA A 47 13.78 -8.29 6.12
CA ALA A 47 13.78 -8.41 4.67
C ALA A 47 13.22 -7.14 4.02
N PHE A 48 12.10 -6.63 4.52
CA PHE A 48 11.53 -5.36 4.08
C PHE A 48 12.53 -4.20 4.24
N GLN A 49 13.17 -4.09 5.41
CA GLN A 49 14.15 -3.04 5.69
C GLN A 49 15.36 -3.10 4.73
N SER A 50 15.79 -4.31 4.34
CA SER A 50 16.85 -4.50 3.35
C SER A 50 16.44 -4.01 1.95
N ILE A 51 15.21 -4.35 1.53
CA ILE A 51 14.62 -3.87 0.27
C ILE A 51 14.53 -2.34 0.28
N LEU A 52 13.97 -1.77 1.35
CA LEU A 52 13.78 -0.33 1.51
C LEU A 52 15.10 0.43 1.39
N LYS A 53 16.14 0.00 2.12
CA LYS A 53 17.48 0.62 2.06
C LYS A 53 18.10 0.53 0.68
N THR A 54 17.85 -0.57 -0.04
CA THR A 54 18.36 -0.76 -1.40
C THR A 54 17.67 0.17 -2.38
N ALA A 55 16.32 0.21 -2.36
CA ALA A 55 15.53 1.11 -3.19
C ALA A 55 15.87 2.58 -2.91
N TRP A 56 16.08 2.94 -1.64
CA TRP A 56 16.40 4.30 -1.24
C TRP A 56 17.68 4.86 -1.87
N LYS A 57 18.70 4.02 -2.08
CA LYS A 57 19.94 4.44 -2.77
C LYS A 57 19.65 4.91 -4.19
N SER A 58 18.87 4.12 -4.93
CA SER A 58 18.48 4.43 -6.31
C SER A 58 17.59 5.66 -6.37
N LEU A 59 16.58 5.76 -5.49
CA LEU A 59 15.68 6.90 -5.45
C LEU A 59 16.40 8.20 -5.06
N SER A 60 17.36 8.11 -4.14
CA SER A 60 18.20 9.27 -3.77
C SER A 60 19.01 9.78 -4.95
N ALA A 61 19.56 8.88 -5.78
CA ALA A 61 20.31 9.25 -6.98
C ALA A 61 19.42 9.87 -8.07
N LEU A 62 18.14 9.50 -8.12
CA LEU A 62 17.15 10.06 -9.05
C LEU A 62 16.55 11.40 -8.58
N GLY A 63 16.78 11.77 -7.32
CA GLY A 63 16.24 12.96 -6.70
C GLY A 63 15.01 12.67 -5.84
N LEU A 64 14.98 13.28 -4.66
CA LEU A 64 13.93 13.11 -3.66
C LEU A 64 13.06 14.36 -3.55
N HIS A 65 11.81 14.17 -3.13
CA HIS A 65 10.99 15.27 -2.67
C HIS A 65 11.61 15.91 -1.41
N PRO A 66 11.50 17.23 -1.15
CA PRO A 66 12.09 17.85 0.04
C PRO A 66 11.60 17.26 1.37
N ALA A 67 10.38 16.74 1.41
CA ALA A 67 9.79 16.07 2.58
C ALA A 67 10.05 14.55 2.63
N ALA A 68 10.88 14.02 1.72
CA ALA A 68 11.18 12.60 1.69
C ALA A 68 12.01 12.19 2.91
N SER A 69 11.61 11.12 3.58
CA SER A 69 12.37 10.56 4.70
C SER A 69 12.00 9.10 4.93
N LEU A 70 12.98 8.28 5.30
CA LEU A 70 12.78 6.90 5.75
C LEU A 70 12.07 6.83 7.10
N ASP A 71 12.14 7.88 7.93
CA ASP A 71 11.50 7.92 9.25
C ASP A 71 9.97 8.06 9.18
N ARG A 72 9.43 8.26 7.98
CA ARG A 72 7.98 8.39 7.74
C ARG A 72 7.30 7.05 7.45
N VAL A 73 8.01 5.94 7.66
CA VAL A 73 7.44 4.59 7.62
C VAL A 73 7.07 4.12 9.03
N ARG A 74 5.83 3.70 9.20
CA ARG A 74 5.36 2.96 10.37
C ARG A 74 5.07 1.54 9.95
N ILE A 75 5.85 0.59 10.48
CA ILE A 75 5.68 -0.84 10.22
C ILE A 75 4.72 -1.42 11.26
N VAL A 76 3.70 -2.14 10.81
CA VAL A 76 2.69 -2.78 11.65
C VAL A 76 2.34 -4.17 11.14
N THR A 77 1.82 -5.01 12.02
CA THR A 77 1.33 -6.37 11.68
C THR A 77 -0.18 -6.54 11.89
N ASN A 78 -0.86 -5.47 12.30
CA ASN A 78 -2.31 -5.42 12.36
C ASN A 78 -2.84 -4.63 11.18
N LEU A 79 -3.77 -5.21 10.42
CA LEU A 79 -4.32 -4.55 9.24
C LEU A 79 -5.04 -3.23 9.60
N LYS A 80 -5.78 -3.16 10.71
CA LYS A 80 -6.48 -1.94 11.12
C LYS A 80 -5.51 -0.81 11.44
N ASP A 81 -4.38 -1.12 12.08
CA ASP A 81 -3.34 -0.13 12.35
C ASP A 81 -2.72 0.42 11.06
N ALA A 82 -2.64 -0.41 10.01
CA ALA A 82 -2.14 0.03 8.72
C ALA A 82 -3.12 1.00 8.02
N LEU A 83 -4.42 0.77 8.20
CA LEU A 83 -5.50 1.56 7.61
C LEU A 83 -5.79 2.85 8.39
N ASP A 84 -5.23 3.02 9.58
CA ASP A 84 -5.47 4.17 10.45
C ASP A 84 -4.99 5.49 9.82
N GLY A 85 -5.97 6.32 9.44
CA GLY A 85 -5.77 7.58 8.75
C GLY A 85 -5.26 7.44 7.31
N ALA A 86 -5.36 6.26 6.69
CA ALA A 86 -4.94 6.06 5.30
C ALA A 86 -5.90 6.78 4.34
N GLU A 87 -5.34 7.50 3.37
CA GLU A 87 -6.08 8.26 2.35
C GLU A 87 -6.00 7.59 0.96
N PHE A 88 -5.06 6.64 0.82
CA PHE A 88 -4.88 5.76 -0.33
C PHE A 88 -4.33 4.41 0.13
N ILE A 89 -4.69 3.32 -0.55
CA ILE A 89 -4.21 1.98 -0.23
C ILE A 89 -3.53 1.39 -1.46
N GLN A 90 -2.29 0.92 -1.28
CA GLN A 90 -1.56 0.14 -2.29
C GLN A 90 -1.36 -1.29 -1.80
N GLU A 91 -2.02 -2.24 -2.45
CA GLU A 91 -1.98 -3.67 -2.12
C GLU A 91 -0.95 -4.43 -2.96
N SER A 92 -0.04 -5.14 -2.29
CA SER A 92 1.02 -5.96 -2.87
C SER A 92 1.16 -7.32 -2.19
N ALA A 93 0.03 -7.91 -1.74
CA ALA A 93 -0.03 -9.25 -1.18
C ALA A 93 0.23 -10.32 -2.27
N PRO A 94 0.49 -11.57 -1.89
CA PRO A 94 0.81 -12.65 -2.83
C PRO A 94 -0.21 -12.80 -3.95
N GLU A 95 0.27 -13.22 -5.12
CA GLU A 95 -0.55 -13.41 -6.34
C GLU A 95 -1.44 -14.66 -6.23
N ASN A 96 -2.41 -14.60 -5.32
CA ASN A 96 -3.37 -15.64 -5.01
C ASN A 96 -4.77 -15.01 -4.92
N LEU A 97 -5.66 -15.42 -5.82
CA LEU A 97 -6.99 -14.82 -5.94
C LEU A 97 -7.81 -14.94 -4.63
N GLY A 98 -7.76 -16.09 -3.96
CA GLY A 98 -8.51 -16.30 -2.71
C GLY A 98 -8.06 -15.36 -1.58
N LEU A 99 -6.74 -15.19 -1.43
CA LEU A 99 -6.18 -14.24 -0.46
C LEU A 99 -6.56 -12.80 -0.80
N LYS A 100 -6.41 -12.39 -2.07
CA LYS A 100 -6.75 -11.04 -2.51
C LYS A 100 -8.24 -10.74 -2.35
N GLN A 101 -9.14 -11.66 -2.71
CA GLN A 101 -10.58 -11.48 -2.52
C GLN A 101 -10.95 -11.31 -1.04
N LYS A 102 -10.34 -12.11 -0.15
CA LYS A 102 -10.55 -11.96 1.31
C LYS A 102 -10.06 -10.60 1.79
N LEU A 103 -8.86 -10.20 1.39
CA LEU A 103 -8.29 -8.91 1.75
C LEU A 103 -9.17 -7.75 1.25
N TYR A 104 -9.59 -7.76 -0.03
CA TYR A 104 -10.44 -6.72 -0.59
C TYR A 104 -11.84 -6.65 0.04
N GLN A 105 -12.38 -7.79 0.49
CA GLN A 105 -13.61 -7.82 1.30
C GLN A 105 -13.41 -7.10 2.65
N GLU A 106 -12.30 -7.36 3.34
CA GLU A 106 -11.96 -6.70 4.60
C GLU A 106 -11.72 -5.19 4.38
N LEU A 107 -10.91 -4.81 3.38
CA LEU A 107 -10.63 -3.42 3.04
C LEU A 107 -11.91 -2.64 2.73
N GLY A 108 -12.77 -3.18 1.87
CA GLY A 108 -14.04 -2.54 1.52
C GLY A 108 -14.99 -2.33 2.69
N THR A 109 -14.82 -3.10 3.78
CA THR A 109 -15.60 -2.95 5.02
C THR A 109 -14.95 -1.97 6.01
N LEU A 110 -13.62 -1.95 6.07
CA LEU A 110 -12.87 -1.25 7.11
C LEU A 110 -12.61 0.23 6.79
N VAL A 111 -12.56 0.61 5.51
CA VAL A 111 -12.19 1.98 5.13
C VAL A 111 -13.32 2.70 4.40
N SER A 112 -13.36 4.02 4.57
CA SER A 112 -14.32 4.92 3.92
C SER A 112 -14.36 4.75 2.40
N GLU A 113 -15.54 4.93 1.80
CA GLU A 113 -15.79 4.71 0.36
C GLU A 113 -15.10 5.71 -0.57
N ASP A 114 -14.56 6.80 -0.02
CA ASP A 114 -13.81 7.84 -0.76
C ASP A 114 -12.31 7.52 -0.92
N ILE A 115 -11.82 6.44 -0.29
CA ILE A 115 -10.43 5.98 -0.39
C ILE A 115 -10.28 5.03 -1.59
N VAL A 116 -9.28 5.27 -2.44
CA VAL A 116 -8.97 4.37 -3.57
C VAL A 116 -8.13 3.18 -3.08
N ILE A 117 -8.41 1.99 -3.64
CA ILE A 117 -7.68 0.75 -3.34
C ILE A 117 -6.99 0.26 -4.61
N GLY A 118 -5.66 0.39 -4.68
CA GLY A 118 -4.82 -0.08 -5.78
C GLY A 118 -4.31 -1.50 -5.55
N SER A 119 -4.23 -2.31 -6.61
CA SER A 119 -3.52 -3.60 -6.61
C SER A 119 -2.32 -3.56 -7.53
N SER A 120 -1.19 -4.04 -7.03
CA SER A 120 0.03 -4.30 -7.82
C SER A 120 -0.02 -5.61 -8.62
N THR A 121 -1.19 -6.24 -8.77
CA THR A 121 -1.34 -7.51 -9.50
C THR A 121 -0.80 -7.39 -10.93
N SER A 122 -0.17 -8.46 -11.43
CA SER A 122 0.30 -8.56 -12.81
C SER A 122 -0.42 -9.64 -13.61
N GLY A 123 -1.18 -10.52 -12.96
CA GLY A 123 -1.81 -11.68 -13.59
C GLY A 123 -3.31 -11.86 -13.33
N LEU A 124 -3.91 -11.13 -12.37
CA LEU A 124 -5.33 -11.23 -12.05
C LEU A 124 -6.06 -9.96 -12.50
N THR A 125 -7.31 -10.12 -12.94
CA THR A 125 -8.12 -8.95 -13.31
C THR A 125 -8.72 -8.28 -12.07
N MET A 126 -9.00 -6.97 -12.16
CA MET A 126 -9.64 -6.27 -11.05
C MET A 126 -11.03 -6.83 -10.75
N THR A 127 -11.79 -7.18 -11.79
CA THR A 127 -13.11 -7.81 -11.66
C THR A 127 -13.06 -9.08 -10.81
N GLU A 128 -12.02 -9.91 -10.97
CA GLU A 128 -11.85 -11.12 -10.17
C GLU A 128 -11.46 -10.80 -8.72
N ILE A 129 -10.49 -9.90 -8.51
CA ILE A 129 -10.01 -9.53 -7.17
C ILE A 129 -11.10 -8.86 -6.34
N GLN A 130 -11.82 -7.90 -6.91
CA GLN A 130 -12.82 -7.11 -6.20
C GLN A 130 -14.17 -7.81 -6.03
N ALA A 131 -14.33 -9.05 -6.51
CA ALA A 131 -15.62 -9.75 -6.58
C ALA A 131 -16.35 -9.87 -5.24
N LYS A 132 -15.63 -9.80 -4.11
CA LYS A 132 -16.19 -9.83 -2.75
C LYS A 132 -16.08 -8.50 -2.00
N CYS A 133 -15.54 -7.46 -2.64
CA CYS A 133 -15.47 -6.13 -2.06
C CYS A 133 -16.88 -5.50 -2.06
N PRO A 134 -17.39 -5.01 -0.90
CA PRO A 134 -18.69 -4.33 -0.85
C PRO A 134 -18.70 -2.99 -1.59
N THR A 135 -17.53 -2.42 -1.88
CA THR A 135 -17.35 -1.09 -2.52
C THR A 135 -16.40 -1.19 -3.72
N PRO A 136 -16.72 -1.98 -4.76
CA PRO A 136 -15.77 -2.33 -5.82
C PRO A 136 -15.44 -1.18 -6.78
N GLN A 137 -16.28 -0.15 -6.85
CA GLN A 137 -16.15 0.99 -7.79
C GLN A 137 -14.88 1.84 -7.62
N ARG A 138 -14.16 1.67 -6.51
CA ARG A 138 -12.93 2.40 -6.14
C ARG A 138 -11.67 1.53 -6.14
N CYS A 139 -11.80 0.29 -6.60
CA CYS A 139 -10.68 -0.64 -6.74
C CYS A 139 -10.09 -0.51 -8.14
N VAL A 140 -8.76 -0.40 -8.23
CA VAL A 140 -8.03 -0.23 -9.48
C VAL A 140 -6.77 -1.09 -9.51
N ILE A 141 -6.28 -1.41 -10.71
CA ILE A 141 -4.91 -1.94 -10.89
C ILE A 141 -3.99 -0.73 -11.04
N GLY A 142 -2.93 -0.69 -10.24
CA GLY A 142 -2.03 0.47 -10.15
C GLY A 142 -0.74 0.13 -9.45
#